data_AF-A0AAW6LUL7-F1
#
_entry.id   AF-A0AAW6LUL7-F1
#
_cell.length_a   1.000
_cell.length_b   1.000
_cell.length_c   1.000
_cell.angle_alpha   90.00
_cell.angle_beta   90.00
_cell.angle_gamma   90.00
#
_symmetry.space_group_name_H-M   'P 1'
#
loop_
_entity.id
_entity.type
_entity.pdbx_description
1 polymer ?
#
loop_
_entity_poly.entity_id
_entity_poly.type
_entity_poly.pdbx_seq_one_letter_code
_entity_poly.pdbx_strand_id
1 'polypeptide(L)'
;MMTIGELAKLAGTTVRSVRYYHSNGLLEEPQRQPNGYRMYRAVDLARLSRIRRLRDLGIPVAKIAELLDGDAHDTRTALDALDKELATKAEQIAVQRAHIESLRRNADPELPDAFSEVLAQYVVAGAPTAWIDNERELLILALTVSGGDPEVCDSLLSAHRRVLAEPNREQAIELITRMYALADAPADADTIAALAIQFCDFTERVLPEQAAPEDASPSRLVAVLREHQADRRTVTQERFAKAVAAEFAARQSRL
;
A
#
# COMPACT_ATOMS: atom_id res chain seq x y z
N MET A 1 43.16 27.74 24.39
CA MET A 1 43.44 27.52 22.95
C MET A 1 43.56 26.02 22.75
N MET A 2 43.15 25.48 21.61
CA MET A 2 43.08 24.04 21.34
C MET A 2 43.63 23.74 19.95
N THR A 3 44.36 22.64 19.78
CA THR A 3 44.66 22.06 18.47
C THR A 3 43.39 21.50 17.82
N ILE A 4 43.44 21.25 16.51
CA ILE A 4 42.31 20.59 15.80
C ILE A 4 41.97 19.21 16.39
N GLY A 5 42.98 18.49 16.90
CA GLY A 5 42.79 17.19 17.54
C GLY A 5 42.08 17.30 18.89
N GLU A 6 42.49 18.25 19.72
CA GLU A 6 41.83 18.54 21.00
C GLU A 6 40.40 19.06 20.80
N LEU A 7 40.19 19.96 19.83
CA LEU A 7 38.87 20.46 19.46
C LEU A 7 37.96 19.30 19.03
N ALA A 8 38.46 18.44 18.14
CA ALA A 8 37.70 17.28 17.68
C ALA A 8 37.34 16.36 18.84
N LYS A 9 38.31 16.03 19.71
CA LYS A 9 38.10 15.17 20.88
C LYS A 9 37.07 15.76 21.85
N LEU A 10 37.18 17.04 22.18
CA LEU A 10 36.25 17.71 23.10
C LEU A 10 34.83 17.82 22.52
N ALA A 11 34.70 18.05 21.21
CA ALA A 11 33.41 18.01 20.53
C ALA A 11 32.92 16.58 20.25
N GLY A 12 33.70 15.54 20.62
CA GLY A 12 33.43 14.11 20.40
C GLY A 12 33.54 13.65 18.93
N THR A 13 34.12 14.45 18.05
CA THR A 13 34.10 14.28 16.58
C THR A 13 35.46 13.86 16.05
N THR A 14 35.56 13.67 14.74
CA THR A 14 36.83 13.41 14.07
C THR A 14 37.44 14.70 13.51
N VAL A 15 38.77 14.73 13.43
CA VAL A 15 39.49 15.80 12.71
C VAL A 15 39.01 15.93 11.26
N ARG A 16 38.66 14.81 10.62
CA ARG A 16 38.06 14.79 9.28
C ARG A 16 36.75 15.58 9.22
N SER A 17 35.86 15.40 10.20
CA SER A 17 34.62 16.17 10.28
C SER A 17 34.86 17.66 10.52
N VAL A 18 35.87 18.02 11.32
CA VAL A 18 36.24 19.44 11.51
C VAL A 18 36.68 20.06 10.18
N ARG A 19 37.53 19.38 9.42
CA ARG A 19 37.95 19.82 8.07
C ARG A 19 36.77 19.92 7.10
N TYR A 20 35.85 18.97 7.16
CA TYR A 20 34.62 19.02 6.37
C TYR A 20 33.77 20.26 6.70
N TYR A 21 33.68 20.64 7.98
CA TYR A 21 32.96 21.86 8.35
C TYR A 21 33.68 23.15 7.93
N HIS A 22 35.00 23.16 7.89
CA HIS A 22 35.75 24.25 7.26
C HIS A 22 35.44 24.35 5.76
N SER A 23 35.50 23.24 5.02
CA SER A 23 35.26 23.26 3.57
C SER A 23 33.83 23.66 3.19
N ASN A 24 32.87 23.48 4.08
CA ASN A 24 31.47 23.90 3.89
C ASN A 24 31.16 25.27 4.52
N GLY A 25 32.15 26.00 5.02
CA GLY A 25 31.97 27.34 5.60
C GLY A 25 31.25 27.38 6.97
N LEU A 26 30.99 26.23 7.58
CA LEU A 26 30.26 26.15 8.86
C LEU A 26 31.13 26.47 10.07
N LEU A 27 32.45 26.32 9.93
CA LEU A 27 33.43 26.65 10.94
C LEU A 27 34.55 27.45 10.28
N GLU A 28 34.90 28.60 10.83
CA GLU A 28 36.01 29.40 10.31
C GLU A 28 37.35 28.70 10.56
N GLU A 29 38.23 28.66 9.56
CA GLU A 29 39.57 28.09 9.73
C GLU A 29 40.52 29.17 10.30
N PRO A 30 41.03 29.01 11.54
CA PRO A 30 41.88 30.02 12.15
C PRO A 30 43.23 30.13 11.43
N GLN A 31 43.82 31.32 11.49
CA GLN A 31 45.16 31.56 10.96
C GLN A 31 46.20 30.68 11.65
N ARG A 32 47.26 30.36 10.92
CA ARG A 32 48.41 29.65 11.48
C ARG A 32 49.17 30.61 12.40
N GLN A 33 49.48 30.14 13.60
CA GLN A 33 50.35 30.83 14.53
C GLN A 33 51.83 30.74 14.08
N PRO A 34 52.73 31.56 14.64
CA PRO A 34 54.17 31.53 14.31
C PRO A 34 54.83 30.15 14.49
N ASN A 35 54.29 29.32 15.38
CA ASN A 35 54.73 27.93 15.59
C ASN A 35 54.20 26.94 14.53
N GLY A 36 53.49 27.41 13.50
CA GLY A 36 52.94 26.63 12.40
C GLY A 36 51.57 25.97 12.66
N TYR A 37 51.08 26.01 13.91
CA TYR A 37 49.84 25.35 14.31
C TYR A 37 48.60 26.26 14.19
N ARG A 38 47.45 25.64 13.96
CA ARG A 38 46.14 26.30 14.03
C ARG A 38 45.54 26.13 15.43
N MET A 39 45.20 27.25 16.06
CA MET A 39 44.65 27.28 17.41
C MET A 39 43.19 27.71 17.40
N TYR A 40 42.36 26.88 18.03
CA TYR A 40 40.93 27.09 18.20
C TYR A 40 40.61 27.59 19.60
N ARG A 41 39.58 28.41 19.71
CA ARG A 41 39.07 29.02 20.95
C ARG A 41 37.83 28.29 21.43
N ALA A 42 37.39 28.61 22.65
CA ALA A 42 36.17 28.05 23.22
C ALA A 42 34.92 28.33 22.37
N VAL A 43 34.88 29.45 21.64
CA VAL A 43 33.80 29.79 20.70
C VAL A 43 33.71 28.80 19.54
N ASP A 44 34.85 28.31 19.04
CA ASP A 44 34.89 27.32 17.96
C ASP A 44 34.37 25.97 18.46
N LEU A 45 34.69 25.60 19.70
CA LEU A 45 34.16 24.40 20.34
C LEU A 45 32.65 24.50 20.55
N ALA A 46 32.13 25.66 20.96
CA ALA A 46 30.71 25.90 21.13
C ALA A 46 29.97 25.81 19.77
N ARG A 47 30.50 26.44 18.72
CA ARG A 47 29.95 26.38 17.36
C ARG A 47 29.97 24.95 16.82
N LEU A 48 31.11 24.25 16.95
CA LEU A 48 31.24 22.86 16.54
C LEU A 48 30.25 21.95 17.28
N SER A 49 30.07 22.14 18.59
CA SER A 49 29.10 21.38 19.39
C SER A 49 27.66 21.61 18.94
N ARG A 50 27.30 22.85 18.55
CA ARG A 50 25.99 23.17 17.99
C ARG A 50 25.78 22.50 16.63
N ILE A 51 26.77 22.55 15.74
CA ILE A 51 26.75 21.85 14.44
C ILE A 51 26.48 20.36 14.63
N ARG A 52 27.14 19.72 15.61
CA ARG A 52 26.94 18.29 15.85
C ARG A 52 25.53 17.96 16.29
N ARG A 53 25.00 18.67 17.30
CA ARG A 53 23.64 18.42 17.78
C ARG A 53 22.59 18.53 16.67
N LEU A 54 22.71 19.55 15.81
CA LEU A 54 21.78 19.72 14.68
C LEU A 54 21.92 18.58 13.65
N ARG A 55 23.15 18.17 13.35
CA ARG A 55 23.42 17.05 12.45
C ARG A 55 22.96 15.70 13.01
N ASP A 56 23.06 15.51 14.33
CA ASP A 56 22.60 14.29 15.01
C ASP A 56 21.06 14.18 14.98
N LEU A 57 20.35 15.30 14.85
CA LEU A 57 18.90 15.35 14.57
C LEU A 57 18.55 15.09 13.09
N GLY A 58 19.55 14.83 12.24
CA GLY A 58 19.34 14.60 10.81
C GLY A 58 19.19 15.86 9.96
N ILE A 59 19.45 17.05 10.52
CA ILE A 59 19.38 18.30 9.75
C ILE A 59 20.51 18.33 8.71
N PRO A 60 20.20 18.55 7.42
CA PRO A 60 21.21 18.63 6.37
C PRO A 60 22.19 19.79 6.61
N VAL A 61 23.46 19.56 6.29
CA VAL A 61 24.57 20.51 6.47
C VAL A 61 24.28 21.88 5.85
N ALA A 62 23.60 21.92 4.69
CA ALA A 62 23.20 23.18 4.03
C ALA A 62 22.27 24.04 4.92
N LYS A 63 21.33 23.41 5.63
CA LYS A 63 20.37 24.09 6.50
C LYS A 63 20.97 24.45 7.86
N ILE A 64 22.02 23.73 8.29
CA ILE A 64 22.72 24.05 9.53
C ILE A 64 23.33 25.45 9.47
N ALA A 65 23.82 25.91 8.31
CA ALA A 65 24.42 27.25 8.18
C ALA A 65 23.41 28.35 8.57
N GLU A 66 22.19 28.28 8.00
CA GLU A 66 21.09 29.22 8.28
C GLU A 66 20.75 29.24 9.79
N LEU A 67 20.73 28.07 10.43
CA LEU A 67 20.41 27.94 11.86
C LEU A 67 21.53 28.41 12.80
N LEU A 68 22.79 28.36 12.36
CA LEU A 68 23.90 28.85 13.16
C LEU A 68 23.92 30.37 13.25
N ASP A 69 23.52 31.02 12.16
CA ASP A 69 23.59 32.47 12.00
C ASP A 69 22.24 33.15 12.32
N GLY A 70 21.14 32.39 12.36
CA GLY A 70 19.82 32.81 12.86
C GLY A 70 19.71 32.85 14.38
N ASP A 71 18.60 33.44 14.87
CA ASP A 71 18.38 33.63 16.29
C ASP A 71 17.76 32.38 16.99
N ALA A 72 17.46 32.51 18.29
CA ALA A 72 16.86 31.42 19.07
C ALA A 72 15.43 31.08 18.60
N HIS A 73 14.71 32.03 18.03
CA HIS A 73 13.38 31.83 17.47
C HIS A 73 13.47 31.06 16.16
N ASP A 74 14.37 31.45 15.24
CA ASP A 74 14.63 30.75 13.98
C ASP A 74 14.99 29.29 14.21
N THR A 75 15.85 29.04 15.22
CA THR A 75 16.24 27.68 15.60
C THR A 75 15.05 26.86 16.10
N ARG A 76 14.17 27.45 16.92
CA ARG A 76 12.99 26.75 17.45
C ARG A 76 12.01 26.41 16.33
N THR A 77 11.70 27.38 15.48
CA THR A 77 10.79 27.19 14.34
C THR A 77 11.28 26.08 13.40
N ALA A 78 12.59 26.01 13.15
CA ALA A 78 13.16 24.95 12.34
C ALA A 78 13.09 23.56 13.00
N LEU A 79 13.24 23.49 14.33
CA LEU A 79 13.08 22.24 15.08
C LEU A 79 11.62 21.77 15.09
N ASP A 80 10.67 22.68 15.28
CA ASP A 80 9.23 22.36 15.26
C ASP A 80 8.80 21.86 13.87
N ALA A 81 9.32 22.46 12.81
CA ALA A 81 9.07 22.00 11.44
C ALA A 81 9.64 20.59 11.19
N LEU A 82 10.85 20.30 11.70
CA LEU A 82 11.46 18.99 11.60
C LEU A 82 10.67 17.92 12.38
N ASP A 83 10.26 18.24 13.61
CA ASP A 83 9.46 17.35 14.44
C ASP A 83 8.14 16.97 13.73
N LYS A 84 7.45 17.95 13.14
CA LYS A 84 6.23 17.72 12.36
C LYS A 84 6.47 16.85 11.12
N GLU A 85 7.58 17.04 10.41
CA GLU A 85 7.96 16.20 9.28
C GLU A 85 8.23 14.75 9.71
N LEU A 86 8.95 14.57 10.83
CA LEU A 86 9.23 13.26 11.39
C LEU A 86 7.96 12.55 11.88
N ALA A 87 7.04 13.27 12.53
CA ALA A 87 5.75 12.73 12.94
C ALA A 87 4.95 12.21 11.73
N THR A 88 4.87 13.02 10.66
CA THR A 88 4.22 12.61 9.41
C THR A 88 4.84 11.34 8.82
N LYS A 89 6.18 11.27 8.78
CA LYS A 89 6.88 10.07 8.29
C LYS A 89 6.64 8.85 9.19
N ALA A 90 6.60 9.04 10.51
CA ALA A 90 6.32 7.97 11.46
C ALA A 90 4.91 7.39 11.26
N GLU A 91 3.91 8.24 11.04
CA GLU A 91 2.55 7.81 10.69
C GLU A 91 2.52 7.02 9.39
N GLN A 92 3.19 7.51 8.34
CA GLN A 92 3.30 6.79 7.06
C GLN A 92 3.94 5.40 7.23
N ILE A 93 5.04 5.32 7.98
CA ILE A 93 5.71 4.04 8.28
C ILE A 93 4.79 3.12 9.07
N ALA A 94 4.01 3.64 10.04
CA ALA A 94 3.08 2.84 10.82
C ALA A 94 1.97 2.24 9.93
N VAL A 95 1.40 3.03 9.02
CA VAL A 95 0.41 2.55 8.03
C VAL A 95 1.02 1.47 7.13
N GLN A 96 2.22 1.69 6.60
CA GLN A 96 2.91 0.69 5.77
C GLN A 96 3.17 -0.62 6.52
N ARG A 97 3.57 -0.55 7.78
CA ARG A 97 3.79 -1.74 8.61
C ARG A 97 2.50 -2.49 8.91
N ALA A 98 1.42 -1.78 9.21
CA ALA A 98 0.11 -2.38 9.40
C ALA A 98 -0.39 -3.08 8.12
N HIS A 99 -0.15 -2.47 6.95
CA HIS A 99 -0.45 -3.10 5.66
C HIS A 99 0.37 -4.38 5.46
N ILE A 100 1.68 -4.34 5.66
CA ILE A 100 2.56 -5.52 5.57
C ILE A 100 2.12 -6.63 6.53
N GLU A 101 1.73 -6.31 7.77
CA GLU A 101 1.24 -7.30 8.74
C GLU A 101 -0.14 -7.86 8.38
N SER A 102 -0.99 -7.07 7.74
CA SER A 102 -2.25 -7.55 7.15
C SER A 102 -1.94 -8.54 6.02
N LEU A 103 -1.07 -8.17 5.10
CA LEU A 103 -0.63 -9.03 4.00
C LEU A 103 0.01 -10.32 4.49
N ARG A 104 0.93 -10.27 5.47
CA ARG A 104 1.58 -11.48 6.03
C ARG A 104 0.60 -12.41 6.73
N ARG A 105 -0.41 -11.87 7.42
CA ARG A 105 -1.44 -12.69 8.08
C ARG A 105 -2.41 -13.31 7.07
N ASN A 106 -2.59 -12.66 5.94
CA ASN A 106 -3.49 -13.07 4.86
C ASN A 106 -2.74 -13.68 3.66
N ALA A 107 -1.43 -13.90 3.77
CA ALA A 107 -0.60 -14.47 2.72
C ALA A 107 -0.94 -15.95 2.62
N ASP A 108 -1.78 -16.25 1.65
CA ASP A 108 -2.15 -17.61 1.33
C ASP A 108 -0.94 -18.31 0.66
N PRO A 109 -0.43 -19.41 1.23
CA PRO A 109 0.73 -20.11 0.68
C PRO A 109 0.47 -20.74 -0.70
N GLU A 110 -0.80 -20.91 -1.10
CA GLU A 110 -1.18 -21.51 -2.38
C GLU A 110 -1.36 -20.47 -3.49
N LEU A 111 -1.31 -19.17 -3.17
CA LEU A 111 -1.50 -18.08 -4.12
C LEU A 111 -0.26 -17.18 -4.22
N PRO A 112 0.06 -16.65 -5.42
CA PRO A 112 1.04 -15.59 -5.56
C PRO A 112 0.67 -14.34 -4.74
N ASP A 113 1.68 -13.62 -4.23
CA ASP A 113 1.51 -12.46 -3.35
C ASP A 113 0.49 -11.42 -3.85
N ALA A 114 0.45 -11.18 -5.17
CA ALA A 114 -0.46 -10.22 -5.79
C ALA A 114 -1.94 -10.61 -5.60
N PHE A 115 -2.27 -11.90 -5.65
CA PHE A 115 -3.64 -12.40 -5.44
C PHE A 115 -3.98 -12.43 -3.94
N SER A 116 -3.02 -12.83 -3.11
CA SER A 116 -3.16 -12.78 -1.64
C SER A 116 -3.43 -11.35 -1.15
N GLU A 117 -2.76 -10.34 -1.74
CA GLU A 117 -3.01 -8.92 -1.44
C GLU A 117 -4.42 -8.47 -1.86
N VAL A 118 -4.90 -8.91 -3.02
CA VAL A 118 -6.26 -8.61 -3.49
C VAL A 118 -7.30 -9.21 -2.53
N LEU A 119 -7.17 -10.48 -2.13
CA LEU A 119 -8.09 -11.12 -1.19
C LEU A 119 -8.07 -10.41 0.18
N ALA A 120 -6.89 -10.02 0.66
CA ALA A 120 -6.76 -9.24 1.90
C ALA A 120 -7.53 -7.91 1.84
N GLN A 121 -7.56 -7.23 0.68
CA GLN A 121 -8.32 -5.99 0.51
C GLN A 121 -9.84 -6.22 0.59
N TYR A 122 -10.35 -7.34 0.06
CA TYR A 122 -11.76 -7.69 0.23
C TYR A 122 -12.11 -8.01 1.68
N VAL A 123 -11.22 -8.67 2.44
CA VAL A 123 -11.40 -8.90 3.88
C VAL A 123 -11.50 -7.58 4.63
N VAL A 124 -10.60 -6.62 4.35
CA VAL A 124 -10.63 -5.28 4.95
C VAL A 124 -11.91 -4.52 4.57
N ALA A 125 -12.41 -4.72 3.34
CA ALA A 125 -13.66 -4.13 2.87
C ALA A 125 -14.91 -4.77 3.50
N GLY A 126 -14.77 -5.82 4.32
CA GLY A 126 -15.88 -6.48 5.00
C GLY A 126 -16.59 -7.55 4.16
N ALA A 127 -15.93 -8.10 3.14
CA ALA A 127 -16.49 -9.21 2.36
C ALA A 127 -16.78 -10.43 3.24
N PRO A 128 -17.86 -11.19 2.96
CA PRO A 128 -18.16 -12.42 3.69
C PRO A 128 -17.02 -13.44 3.57
N THR A 129 -16.66 -14.11 4.68
CA THR A 129 -15.61 -15.14 4.68
C THR A 129 -15.91 -16.27 3.68
N ALA A 130 -17.16 -16.72 3.60
CA ALA A 130 -17.55 -17.74 2.63
C ALA A 130 -17.34 -17.32 1.16
N TRP A 131 -17.46 -16.02 0.85
CA TRP A 131 -17.14 -15.50 -0.47
C TRP A 131 -15.62 -15.45 -0.71
N ILE A 132 -14.85 -15.01 0.29
CA ILE A 132 -13.38 -15.01 0.23
C ILE A 132 -12.83 -16.41 -0.02
N ASP A 133 -13.34 -17.42 0.70
CA ASP A 133 -12.91 -18.81 0.54
C ASP A 133 -13.24 -19.33 -0.87
N ASN A 134 -14.43 -19.04 -1.37
CA ASN A 134 -14.80 -19.39 -2.74
C ASN A 134 -13.92 -18.68 -3.78
N GLU A 135 -13.67 -17.37 -3.62
CA GLU A 135 -12.86 -16.60 -4.56
C GLU A 135 -11.41 -17.09 -4.58
N ARG A 136 -10.85 -17.40 -3.41
CA ARG A 136 -9.55 -18.07 -3.26
C ARG A 136 -9.49 -19.35 -4.07
N GLU A 137 -10.47 -20.24 -3.93
CA GLU A 137 -10.51 -21.50 -4.66
C GLU A 137 -10.64 -21.29 -6.18
N LEU A 138 -11.46 -20.32 -6.62
CA LEU A 138 -11.59 -19.96 -8.03
C LEU A 138 -10.27 -19.44 -8.61
N LEU A 139 -9.53 -18.62 -7.86
CA LEU A 139 -8.22 -18.12 -8.27
C LEU A 139 -7.19 -19.25 -8.39
N ILE A 140 -7.15 -20.17 -7.42
CA ILE A 140 -6.27 -21.34 -7.48
C ILE A 140 -6.59 -22.19 -8.71
N LEU A 141 -7.87 -22.46 -8.97
CA LEU A 141 -8.30 -23.20 -10.15
C LEU A 141 -7.94 -22.46 -11.44
N ALA A 142 -8.14 -21.15 -11.49
CA ALA A 142 -7.84 -20.35 -12.65
C ALA A 142 -6.35 -20.37 -12.99
N LEU A 143 -5.49 -20.18 -11.99
CA LEU A 143 -4.03 -20.25 -12.13
C LEU A 143 -3.57 -21.65 -12.50
N THR A 144 -4.19 -22.69 -11.94
CA THR A 144 -3.84 -24.08 -12.24
C THR A 144 -4.19 -24.45 -13.68
N VAL A 145 -5.39 -24.07 -14.15
CA VAL A 145 -5.86 -24.39 -15.50
C VAL A 145 -5.12 -23.57 -16.56
N SER A 146 -4.79 -22.31 -16.28
CA SER A 146 -3.99 -21.47 -17.17
C SER A 146 -2.50 -21.78 -17.13
N GLY A 147 -2.04 -22.56 -16.15
CA GLY A 147 -0.61 -22.79 -15.93
C GLY A 147 0.14 -21.54 -15.45
N GLY A 148 -0.57 -20.57 -14.88
CA GLY A 148 0.01 -19.29 -14.45
C GLY A 148 0.36 -18.36 -15.61
N ASP A 149 -0.38 -18.44 -16.73
CA ASP A 149 -0.21 -17.54 -17.88
C ASP A 149 -0.23 -16.06 -17.42
N PRO A 150 0.81 -15.26 -17.71
CA PRO A 150 0.87 -13.86 -17.31
C PRO A 150 -0.31 -13.01 -17.80
N GLU A 151 -0.82 -13.23 -19.02
CA GLU A 151 -1.95 -12.45 -19.55
C GLU A 151 -3.24 -12.74 -18.79
N VAL A 152 -3.46 -14.00 -18.45
CA VAL A 152 -4.59 -14.43 -17.60
C VAL A 152 -4.43 -13.85 -16.20
N CYS A 153 -3.22 -13.91 -15.62
CA CYS A 153 -2.95 -13.35 -14.30
C CYS A 153 -3.23 -11.84 -14.26
N ASP A 154 -2.73 -11.09 -15.24
CA ASP A 154 -2.91 -9.65 -15.35
C ASP A 154 -4.38 -9.28 -15.57
N SER A 155 -5.10 -10.04 -16.40
CA SER A 155 -6.54 -9.85 -16.61
C SER A 155 -7.33 -10.06 -15.32
N LEU A 156 -7.07 -11.14 -14.57
CA LEU A 156 -7.73 -11.44 -13.30
C LEU A 156 -7.43 -10.36 -12.24
N LEU A 157 -6.16 -9.99 -12.07
CA LEU A 157 -5.77 -8.93 -11.14
C LEU A 157 -6.39 -7.58 -11.52
N SER A 158 -6.45 -7.26 -12.81
CA SER A 158 -7.10 -6.05 -13.32
C SER A 158 -8.59 -6.05 -12.99
N ALA A 159 -9.29 -7.16 -13.23
CA ALA A 159 -10.71 -7.31 -12.90
C ALA A 159 -10.98 -7.05 -11.41
N HIS A 160 -10.21 -7.68 -10.51
CA HIS A 160 -10.35 -7.45 -9.08
C HIS A 160 -10.02 -6.02 -8.65
N ARG A 161 -8.96 -5.43 -9.19
CA ARG A 161 -8.59 -4.05 -8.88
C ARG A 161 -9.68 -3.06 -9.29
N ARG A 162 -10.36 -3.31 -10.41
CA ARG A 162 -11.51 -2.50 -10.84
C ARG A 162 -12.64 -2.56 -9.81
N VAL A 163 -13.01 -3.77 -9.36
CA VAL A 163 -14.02 -3.96 -8.31
C VAL A 163 -13.64 -3.22 -7.03
N LEU A 164 -12.38 -3.33 -6.58
CA LEU A 164 -11.91 -2.69 -5.35
C LEU A 164 -11.78 -1.16 -5.45
N ALA A 165 -11.59 -0.63 -6.66
CA ALA A 165 -11.49 0.80 -6.94
C ALA A 165 -12.85 1.51 -7.10
N GLU A 166 -13.95 0.76 -7.07
CA GLU A 166 -15.30 1.32 -7.26
C GLU A 166 -15.65 2.36 -6.17
N PRO A 167 -16.16 3.55 -6.54
CA PRO A 167 -16.55 4.59 -5.58
C PRO A 167 -17.56 4.09 -4.55
N ASN A 168 -18.46 3.19 -4.99
CA ASN A 168 -19.49 2.59 -4.16
C ASN A 168 -19.13 1.15 -3.75
N ARG A 169 -17.85 0.87 -3.47
CA ARG A 169 -17.39 -0.48 -3.08
C ARG A 169 -18.17 -1.09 -1.91
N GLU A 170 -18.63 -0.27 -0.96
CA GLU A 170 -19.43 -0.75 0.17
C GLU A 170 -20.76 -1.37 -0.29
N GLN A 171 -21.42 -0.78 -1.29
CA GLN A 171 -22.65 -1.34 -1.89
C GLN A 171 -22.35 -2.64 -2.64
N ALA A 172 -21.18 -2.76 -3.25
CA ALA A 172 -20.74 -4.01 -3.91
C ALA A 172 -20.54 -5.13 -2.88
N ILE A 173 -19.90 -4.83 -1.76
CA ILE A 173 -19.70 -5.78 -0.65
C ILE A 173 -21.05 -6.15 -0.02
N GLU A 174 -21.97 -5.21 0.16
CA GLU A 174 -23.32 -5.48 0.66
C GLU A 174 -24.09 -6.40 -0.30
N LEU A 175 -24.00 -6.17 -1.61
CA LEU A 175 -24.59 -7.02 -2.63
C LEU A 175 -24.05 -8.45 -2.57
N ILE A 176 -22.72 -8.61 -2.47
CA ILE A 176 -22.06 -9.92 -2.30
C ILE A 176 -22.55 -10.59 -1.00
N THR A 177 -22.67 -9.82 0.08
CA THR A 177 -23.16 -10.31 1.39
C THR A 177 -24.57 -10.85 1.29
N ARG A 178 -25.48 -10.10 0.66
CA ARG A 178 -26.87 -10.54 0.43
C ARG A 178 -26.95 -11.76 -0.47
N MET A 179 -26.08 -11.86 -1.48
CA MET A 179 -26.01 -13.00 -2.38
C MET A 179 -25.56 -14.28 -1.66
N TYR A 180 -24.57 -14.18 -0.77
CA TYR A 180 -24.10 -15.34 0.00
C TYR A 180 -25.04 -15.74 1.13
N ALA A 181 -25.78 -14.80 1.71
CA ALA A 181 -26.82 -15.08 2.69
C ALA A 181 -27.97 -15.97 2.14
N LEU A 182 -28.14 -16.04 0.81
CA LEU A 182 -29.09 -16.96 0.18
C LEU A 182 -28.77 -18.45 0.42
N ALA A 183 -27.54 -18.78 0.82
CA ALA A 183 -27.17 -20.14 1.19
C ALA A 183 -27.86 -20.58 2.49
N ASP A 184 -28.01 -19.64 3.42
CA ASP A 184 -28.47 -19.93 4.78
C ASP A 184 -29.98 -19.74 4.95
N ALA A 185 -30.61 -18.90 4.12
CA ALA A 185 -32.03 -18.58 4.23
C ALA A 185 -32.76 -18.64 2.87
N PRO A 186 -33.94 -19.28 2.80
CA PRO A 186 -34.77 -19.23 1.60
C PRO A 186 -35.28 -17.81 1.36
N ALA A 187 -35.24 -17.38 0.09
CA ALA A 187 -35.81 -16.12 -0.37
C ALA A 187 -36.97 -16.37 -1.34
N ASP A 188 -37.92 -15.42 -1.38
CA ASP A 188 -38.99 -15.44 -2.37
C ASP A 188 -38.51 -15.08 -3.78
N ALA A 189 -39.37 -15.29 -4.77
CA ALA A 189 -39.01 -15.09 -6.18
C ALA A 189 -38.70 -13.61 -6.50
N ASP A 190 -39.43 -12.68 -5.88
CA ASP A 190 -39.28 -11.24 -6.13
C ASP A 190 -37.94 -10.72 -5.59
N THR A 191 -37.54 -11.17 -4.39
CA THR A 191 -36.25 -10.86 -3.79
C THR A 191 -35.09 -11.40 -4.64
N ILE A 192 -35.22 -12.64 -5.13
CA ILE A 192 -34.20 -13.27 -5.98
C ILE A 192 -34.06 -12.50 -7.31
N ALA A 193 -35.18 -12.12 -7.94
CA ALA A 193 -35.16 -11.36 -9.19
C ALA A 193 -34.54 -9.96 -9.00
N ALA A 194 -34.93 -9.25 -7.93
CA ALA A 194 -34.37 -7.93 -7.64
C ALA A 194 -32.86 -7.98 -7.38
N LEU A 195 -32.38 -9.00 -6.67
CA LEU A 195 -30.95 -9.20 -6.42
C LEU A 195 -30.20 -9.53 -7.71
N ALA A 196 -30.79 -10.33 -8.61
CA ALA A 196 -30.18 -10.69 -9.89
C ALA A 196 -29.99 -9.46 -10.78
N ILE A 197 -30.98 -8.57 -10.84
CA ILE A 197 -30.88 -7.29 -11.57
C ILE A 197 -29.75 -6.42 -11.01
N GLN A 198 -29.68 -6.26 -9.68
CA GLN A 198 -28.61 -5.50 -9.01
C GLN A 198 -27.22 -6.08 -9.32
N PHE A 199 -27.12 -7.41 -9.38
CA PHE A 199 -25.89 -8.09 -9.75
C PHE A 199 -25.49 -7.87 -11.21
N CYS A 200 -26.43 -7.95 -12.15
CA CYS A 200 -26.16 -7.65 -13.56
C CYS A 200 -25.72 -6.19 -13.76
N ASP A 201 -26.42 -5.23 -13.14
CA ASP A 201 -26.07 -3.80 -13.19
C ASP A 201 -24.67 -3.53 -12.62
N PHE A 202 -24.35 -4.19 -11.50
CA PHE A 202 -23.01 -4.12 -10.92
C PHE A 202 -21.96 -4.69 -11.88
N THR A 203 -22.21 -5.87 -12.44
CA THR A 203 -21.25 -6.57 -13.31
C THR A 203 -20.99 -5.79 -14.58
N GLU A 204 -21.99 -5.27 -15.27
CA GLU A 204 -21.81 -4.48 -16.50
C GLU A 204 -21.00 -3.21 -16.28
N ARG A 205 -21.20 -2.58 -15.13
CA ARG A 205 -20.49 -1.35 -14.75
C ARG A 205 -19.00 -1.59 -14.49
N VAL A 206 -18.69 -2.70 -13.82
CA VAL A 206 -17.34 -2.98 -13.32
C VAL A 206 -16.53 -3.87 -14.27
N LEU A 207 -17.20 -4.77 -15.00
CA LEU A 207 -16.65 -5.78 -15.91
C LEU A 207 -17.38 -5.73 -17.27
N PRO A 208 -17.10 -4.73 -18.13
CA PRO A 208 -17.64 -4.70 -19.48
C PRO A 208 -17.13 -5.90 -20.28
N GLU A 209 -17.99 -6.46 -21.15
CA GLU A 209 -17.78 -7.72 -21.92
C GLU A 209 -16.41 -7.83 -22.61
N GLN A 210 -15.72 -6.73 -22.90
CA GLN A 210 -14.38 -6.69 -23.51
C GLN A 210 -13.21 -7.01 -22.55
N ALA A 211 -13.47 -7.35 -21.28
CA ALA A 211 -12.43 -7.60 -20.28
C ALA A 211 -11.93 -9.07 -20.24
N ALA A 212 -12.60 -10.00 -20.93
CA ALA A 212 -12.15 -11.39 -21.01
C ALA A 212 -11.10 -11.53 -22.13
N PRO A 213 -9.91 -12.11 -21.85
CA PRO A 213 -8.90 -12.33 -22.88
C PRO A 213 -9.43 -13.31 -23.94
N GLU A 214 -9.38 -12.93 -25.22
CA GLU A 214 -9.90 -13.72 -26.34
C GLU A 214 -9.17 -15.07 -26.52
N ASP A 215 -7.91 -15.18 -26.06
CA ASP A 215 -7.01 -16.28 -26.40
C ASP A 215 -6.68 -17.28 -25.27
N ALA A 216 -7.19 -17.07 -24.06
CA ALA A 216 -6.95 -17.96 -22.92
C ALA A 216 -7.86 -19.21 -22.95
N SER A 217 -7.64 -20.15 -23.90
CA SER A 217 -8.48 -21.34 -24.18
C SER A 217 -9.84 -21.33 -23.44
N PRO A 218 -10.78 -20.45 -23.87
CA PRO A 218 -11.89 -20.00 -23.02
C PRO A 218 -12.82 -21.14 -22.57
N SER A 219 -12.79 -22.29 -23.25
CA SER A 219 -13.68 -23.41 -22.99
C SER A 219 -13.32 -24.20 -21.73
N ARG A 220 -12.03 -24.45 -21.46
CA ARG A 220 -11.63 -25.34 -20.35
C ARG A 220 -11.67 -24.63 -19.00
N LEU A 221 -11.14 -23.40 -18.93
CA LEU A 221 -11.19 -22.59 -17.72
C LEU A 221 -12.64 -22.30 -17.31
N VAL A 222 -13.46 -21.82 -18.23
CA VAL A 222 -14.88 -21.55 -17.96
C VAL A 222 -15.65 -22.82 -17.59
N ALA A 223 -15.34 -23.97 -18.21
CA ALA A 223 -15.97 -25.24 -17.84
C ALA A 223 -15.63 -25.65 -16.41
N VAL A 224 -14.35 -25.62 -16.02
CA VAL A 224 -13.90 -25.99 -14.67
C VAL A 224 -14.49 -25.06 -13.62
N LEU A 225 -14.46 -23.74 -13.85
CA LEU A 225 -15.05 -22.78 -12.90
C LEU A 225 -16.57 -22.97 -12.79
N ARG A 226 -17.26 -23.27 -13.90
CA ARG A 226 -18.71 -23.52 -13.91
C ARG A 226 -19.07 -24.80 -13.16
N GLU A 227 -18.32 -25.88 -13.38
CA GLU A 227 -18.51 -27.16 -12.68
C GLU A 227 -18.30 -26.99 -11.17
N HIS A 228 -17.20 -26.34 -10.77
CA HIS A 228 -16.92 -26.03 -9.36
C HIS A 228 -18.04 -25.25 -8.68
N GLN A 229 -18.60 -24.25 -9.37
CA GLN A 229 -19.70 -23.46 -8.84
C GLN A 229 -21.03 -24.23 -8.77
N ALA A 230 -21.32 -25.11 -9.73
CA ALA A 230 -22.57 -25.85 -9.78
C ALA A 230 -22.70 -26.83 -8.61
N ASP A 231 -21.62 -27.50 -8.23
CA ASP A 231 -21.62 -28.54 -7.18
C ASP A 231 -21.84 -27.98 -5.76
N ARG A 232 -21.65 -26.67 -5.55
CA ARG A 232 -21.67 -26.03 -4.23
C ARG A 232 -22.91 -25.19 -3.95
N ARG A 233 -23.80 -25.01 -4.94
CA ARG A 233 -24.97 -24.15 -4.79
C ARG A 233 -26.08 -24.84 -3.99
N THR A 234 -26.66 -24.08 -3.07
CA THR A 234 -27.96 -24.41 -2.51
C THR A 234 -29.09 -24.21 -3.54
N VAL A 235 -30.28 -24.75 -3.27
CA VAL A 235 -31.46 -24.58 -4.14
C VAL A 235 -31.80 -23.11 -4.38
N THR A 236 -31.66 -22.26 -3.35
CA THR A 236 -31.92 -20.82 -3.46
C THR A 236 -30.86 -20.11 -4.31
N GLN A 237 -29.58 -20.45 -4.13
CA GLN A 237 -28.50 -19.90 -4.96
C GLN A 237 -28.60 -20.36 -6.42
N GLU A 238 -29.08 -21.58 -6.67
CA GLU A 238 -29.32 -22.06 -8.03
C GLU A 238 -30.48 -21.31 -8.72
N ARG A 239 -31.54 -20.99 -7.97
CA ARG A 239 -32.62 -20.11 -8.46
C ARG A 239 -32.10 -18.71 -8.78
N PHE A 240 -31.24 -18.16 -7.94
CA PHE A 240 -30.58 -16.88 -8.20
C PHE A 240 -29.69 -16.92 -9.45
N ALA A 241 -28.85 -17.94 -9.60
CA ALA A 241 -28.01 -18.08 -10.79
C ALA A 241 -28.83 -18.18 -12.09
N LYS A 242 -29.97 -18.88 -12.06
CA LYS A 242 -30.90 -18.92 -13.19
C LYS A 242 -31.53 -17.55 -13.49
N ALA A 243 -31.88 -16.78 -12.46
CA ALA A 243 -32.41 -15.43 -12.62
C ALA A 243 -31.37 -14.48 -13.24
N VAL A 244 -30.11 -14.55 -12.79
CA VAL A 244 -28.98 -13.80 -13.38
C VAL A 244 -28.79 -14.16 -14.85
N ALA A 245 -28.78 -15.46 -15.18
CA ALA A 245 -28.64 -15.91 -16.57
C ALA A 245 -29.78 -15.43 -17.47
N ALA A 246 -31.03 -15.45 -16.96
CA ALA A 246 -32.20 -14.96 -17.69
C ALA A 246 -32.13 -13.44 -17.93
N GLU A 247 -31.68 -12.67 -16.93
CA GLU A 247 -31.53 -11.22 -17.02
C GLU A 247 -30.45 -10.82 -18.04
N PHE A 248 -29.27 -11.46 -18.00
CA PHE A 248 -28.24 -11.23 -19.02
C PHE A 248 -28.73 -11.54 -20.44
N ALA A 249 -29.43 -12.67 -20.64
CA ALA A 249 -30.01 -13.01 -21.94
C ALA A 249 -31.06 -11.99 -22.41
N ALA A 250 -31.89 -11.49 -21.50
CA ALA A 250 -32.88 -10.46 -21.81
C ALA A 250 -32.23 -9.14 -22.23
N ARG A 251 -31.12 -8.73 -21.62
CA ARG A 251 -30.38 -7.52 -21.97
C ARG A 251 -29.71 -7.63 -23.34
N GLN A 252 -29.09 -8.76 -23.64
CA GLN A 252 -28.48 -9.01 -24.96
C GLN A 252 -29.52 -8.99 -26.09
N SER A 253 -30.77 -9.38 -25.83
CA SER A 253 -31.85 -9.31 -26.83
C SER A 253 -32.40 -7.90 -27.12
N ARG A 254 -32.01 -6.89 -26.32
CA ARG A 254 -32.43 -5.49 -26.46
C ARG A 254 -31.39 -4.61 -27.17
N LEU A 255 -30.20 -5.16 -27.45
CA LEU A 255 -29.12 -4.54 -28.22
C LEU A 255 -29.26 -4.88 -29.71
#